data_AF-A0A537G1C6-F1
#
_entry.id   AF-A0A537G1C6-F1
#
_cell.length_a   1.000
_cell.length_b   1.000
_cell.length_c   1.000
_cell.angle_alpha   90.00
_cell.angle_beta   90.00
_cell.angle_gamma   90.00
#
_symmetry.space_group_name_H-M   'P 1'
#
loop_
_entity.id
_entity.type
_entity.pdbx_description
1 polymer ?
#
loop_
_entity_poly.entity_id
_entity_poly.type
_entity_poly.pdbx_seq_one_letter_code
_entity_poly.pdbx_strand_id
1 'polypeptide(L)'
;MTRTICNQGTWNETCGCISIRGLTTEIKQEFGSAHYPNIYNAVLDLKDKNIIQIEKQGNASTPLLNFSNYLLPDMLFEIELQKKRDFLHRWPEVQFLLSNLDQ
;
A
#
# COMPACT_ATOMS: atom_id res chain seq x y z
N MET A 1 -6.71 -24.03 1.55
CA MET A 1 -7.15 -23.38 2.81
C MET A 1 -6.87 -21.90 2.68
N THR A 2 -7.86 -21.13 2.22
CA THR A 2 -7.76 -19.67 2.11
C THR A 2 -8.26 -19.11 3.44
N ARG A 3 -7.35 -18.75 4.35
CA ARG A 3 -7.71 -18.07 5.59
C ARG A 3 -7.82 -16.57 5.28
N THR A 4 -9.04 -16.08 5.11
CA THR A 4 -9.34 -14.65 5.21
C THR A 4 -9.17 -14.25 6.68
N ILE A 5 -8.00 -13.71 7.04
CA ILE A 5 -7.74 -13.19 8.38
C ILE A 5 -8.27 -11.75 8.40
N CYS A 6 -9.57 -11.59 8.65
CA CYS A 6 -10.06 -10.38 9.31
C CYS A 6 -9.70 -10.52 10.79
N ASN A 7 -8.56 -9.96 11.19
CA ASN A 7 -8.10 -10.03 12.57
C ASN A 7 -8.99 -9.10 13.43
N GLN A 8 -9.82 -9.69 14.29
CA GLN A 8 -10.52 -8.97 15.35
C GLN A 8 -9.50 -8.67 16.46
N GLY A 9 -9.05 -7.42 16.52
CA GLY A 9 -8.13 -6.93 17.55
C GLY A 9 -8.08 -5.41 17.52
N THR A 10 -8.95 -4.80 18.34
CA THR A 10 -8.99 -3.39 18.75
C THR A 10 -7.87 -2.48 18.23
N TRP A 11 -8.07 -1.91 17.04
CA TRP A 11 -7.61 -0.57 16.63
C TRP A 11 -8.71 0.02 15.75
N ASN A 12 -9.08 1.26 16.06
CA ASN A 12 -10.27 1.94 15.56
C ASN A 12 -10.01 2.60 14.19
N GLU A 13 -9.35 1.90 13.26
CA GLU A 13 -9.12 2.37 11.90
C GLU A 13 -9.32 1.20 10.93
N THR A 14 -10.17 1.44 9.93
CA THR A 14 -10.67 0.48 8.93
C THR A 14 -9.58 -0.39 8.30
N CYS A 15 -9.38 -1.61 8.83
CA CYS A 15 -8.88 -2.73 8.00
C CYS A 15 -10.07 -3.34 7.23
N GLY A 16 -10.85 -2.46 6.59
CA GLY A 16 -11.89 -2.84 5.66
C GLY A 16 -11.21 -3.07 4.32
N CYS A 17 -11.21 -4.31 3.86
CA CYS A 17 -10.71 -4.65 2.53
C CYS A 17 -11.34 -3.71 1.48
N ILE A 18 -10.56 -2.78 0.94
CA ILE A 18 -11.08 -1.74 0.05
C ILE A 18 -11.24 -2.30 -1.36
N SER A 19 -12.39 -2.11 -1.98
CA SER A 19 -12.58 -2.51 -3.38
C SER A 19 -11.75 -1.63 -4.32
N ILE A 20 -11.47 -2.06 -5.56
CA ILE A 20 -10.80 -1.23 -6.59
C ILE A 20 -11.55 0.10 -6.79
N ARG A 21 -12.88 0.09 -6.68
CA ARG A 21 -13.70 1.32 -6.75
C ARG A 21 -13.46 2.23 -5.55
N GLY A 22 -13.36 1.65 -4.35
CA GLY A 22 -12.98 2.40 -3.14
C GLY A 22 -11.58 2.98 -3.27
N LEU A 23 -10.60 2.17 -3.71
CA LEU A 23 -9.22 2.60 -3.97
C LEU A 23 -9.16 3.76 -4.95
N THR A 24 -10.00 3.72 -6.00
CA THR A 24 -10.13 4.82 -6.96
C THR A 24 -10.64 6.10 -6.30
N THR A 25 -11.58 6.00 -5.37
CA THR A 25 -12.08 7.16 -4.62
C THR A 25 -11.02 7.74 -3.70
N GLU A 26 -10.30 6.91 -2.94
CA GLU A 26 -9.22 7.35 -2.05
C GLU A 26 -8.10 8.04 -2.81
N ILE A 27 -7.63 7.45 -3.93
CA ILE A 27 -6.61 8.08 -4.78
C ILE A 27 -7.10 9.44 -5.31
N LYS A 28 -8.39 9.56 -5.67
CA LYS A 28 -8.95 10.84 -6.12
C LYS A 28 -8.95 11.87 -5.01
N GLN A 29 -9.26 11.48 -3.77
CA GLN A 29 -9.31 12.38 -2.62
C GLN A 29 -7.90 12.89 -2.28
N GLU A 30 -6.91 12.00 -2.29
CA GLU A 30 -5.53 12.34 -1.95
C GLU A 30 -4.84 13.19 -3.05
N PHE A 31 -5.01 12.81 -4.32
CA PHE A 31 -4.24 13.40 -5.43
C PHE A 31 -5.08 14.29 -6.37
N GLY A 32 -6.36 14.53 -6.03
CA GLY A 32 -7.28 15.38 -6.79
C GLY A 32 -7.87 14.76 -8.06
N SER A 33 -7.30 13.67 -8.57
CA SER A 33 -7.81 12.96 -9.76
C SER A 33 -7.51 11.46 -9.70
N ALA A 34 -8.42 10.66 -10.28
CA ALA A 34 -8.24 9.23 -10.42
C ALA A 34 -9.09 8.71 -11.58
N HIS A 35 -8.51 7.83 -12.40
CA HIS A 35 -9.20 7.21 -13.52
C HIS A 35 -9.31 5.70 -13.30
N TYR A 36 -10.54 5.21 -13.13
CA TYR A 36 -10.79 3.80 -12.78
C TYR A 36 -10.09 2.81 -13.71
N PRO A 37 -10.16 2.92 -15.05
CA PRO A 37 -9.41 2.04 -15.95
C PRO A 37 -7.90 2.00 -15.68
N ASN A 38 -7.29 3.14 -15.35
CA ASN A 38 -5.84 3.20 -15.12
C ASN A 38 -5.48 2.47 -13.82
N ILE A 39 -6.28 2.69 -12.77
CA ILE A 39 -6.10 2.03 -11.48
C ILE A 39 -6.37 0.54 -11.59
N TYR A 40 -7.42 0.16 -12.33
CA TYR A 40 -7.74 -1.24 -12.59
C TYR A 40 -6.60 -1.95 -13.31
N ASN A 41 -6.04 -1.35 -14.37
CA ASN A 41 -4.90 -1.91 -15.09
C ASN A 41 -3.66 -2.02 -14.19
N ALA A 42 -3.35 -0.98 -13.40
CA ALA A 42 -2.23 -1.04 -12.45
C ALA A 42 -2.42 -2.15 -11.40
N VAL A 43 -3.65 -2.35 -10.93
CA VAL A 43 -4.00 -3.46 -10.02
C VAL A 43 -3.80 -4.81 -10.72
N LEU A 44 -4.16 -4.95 -11.99
CA LEU A 44 -3.88 -6.17 -12.75
C LEU A 44 -2.37 -6.42 -12.91
N ASP A 45 -1.58 -5.39 -13.21
CA ASP A 45 -0.11 -5.52 -13.31
C ASP A 45 0.50 -6.00 -11.99
N LEU A 46 0.01 -5.51 -10.84
CA LEU A 46 0.45 -5.96 -9.52
C LEU A 46 0.05 -7.42 -9.24
N LYS A 47 -1.13 -7.83 -9.71
CA LYS A 47 -1.58 -9.22 -9.63
C LYS A 47 -0.69 -10.12 -10.48
N ASP A 48 -0.36 -9.72 -11.71
CA ASP A 48 0.47 -10.50 -12.63
C ASP A 48 1.91 -10.66 -12.09
N LYS A 49 2.39 -9.67 -11.33
CA LYS A 49 3.66 -9.73 -10.58
C LYS A 49 3.55 -10.54 -9.26
N ASN A 50 2.40 -11.14 -8.99
CA ASN A 50 2.13 -11.91 -7.76
C ASN A 50 2.31 -11.10 -6.46
N ILE A 51 2.20 -9.77 -6.53
CA ILE A 51 2.31 -8.84 -5.38
C ILE A 51 0.99 -8.79 -4.62
N ILE A 52 -0.13 -8.89 -5.36
CA ILE A 52 -1.48 -8.92 -4.79
C ILE A 52 -2.28 -10.10 -5.33
N GLN A 53 -3.34 -10.43 -4.61
CA GLN A 53 -4.44 -11.27 -5.06
C GLN A 53 -5.70 -10.42 -5.21
N ILE A 54 -6.64 -10.84 -6.04
CA ILE A 54 -7.93 -10.15 -6.18
C ILE A 54 -9.02 -11.11 -5.73
N GLU A 55 -9.68 -10.78 -4.63
CA GLU A 55 -10.88 -11.47 -4.18
C GLU A 55 -12.13 -10.83 -4.80
N LYS A 56 -13.07 -11.67 -5.25
CA LYS A 56 -14.36 -11.21 -5.77
C LYS A 56 -15.46 -11.55 -4.78
N GLN A 57 -16.21 -10.53 -4.37
CA GLN A 57 -17.41 -10.69 -3.55
C GLN A 57 -18.57 -9.93 -4.20
N GLY A 58 -19.50 -10.66 -4.80
CA GLY A 58 -20.56 -10.08 -5.63
C GLY A 58 -19.97 -9.24 -6.77
N ASN A 59 -20.34 -7.96 -6.82
CA ASN A 59 -19.87 -7.00 -7.83
C ASN A 59 -18.59 -6.25 -7.42
N ALA A 60 -18.05 -6.51 -6.23
CA ALA A 60 -16.82 -5.89 -5.75
C ALA A 60 -15.61 -6.78 -6.06
N SER A 61 -14.53 -6.16 -6.52
CA SER A 61 -13.20 -6.76 -6.60
C SER A 61 -12.30 -6.06 -5.61
N THR A 62 -11.67 -6.83 -4.74
CA THR A 62 -10.84 -6.32 -3.65
C THR A 62 -9.40 -6.81 -3.81
N PRO A 63 -8.44 -5.90 -4.05
CA PRO A 63 -7.03 -6.24 -4.04
C PRO A 63 -6.56 -6.49 -2.60
N LEU A 64 -5.83 -7.59 -2.40
CA LEU A 64 -5.22 -7.98 -1.14
C LEU A 64 -3.73 -8.23 -1.34
N LEU A 65 -2.91 -7.76 -0.41
CA LEU A 65 -1.47 -8.05 -0.43
C LEU A 65 -1.21 -9.55 -0.32
N ASN A 66 -0.35 -10.07 -1.20
CA ASN A 66 0.01 -11.48 -1.20
C ASN A 66 1.20 -11.73 -0.26
N PHE A 67 0.95 -11.86 1.04
CA PHE A 67 2.00 -12.19 2.02
C PHE A 67 2.58 -13.60 1.88
N SER A 68 2.04 -14.44 0.99
CA SER A 68 2.69 -15.69 0.59
C SER A 68 3.84 -15.46 -0.41
N ASN A 69 3.92 -14.27 -1.02
CA ASN A 69 5.08 -13.86 -1.81
C ASN A 69 6.18 -13.37 -0.86
N TYR A 70 7.26 -14.14 -0.74
CA TYR A 70 8.37 -13.85 0.17
C TYR A 70 9.13 -12.56 -0.17
N LEU A 71 9.02 -12.04 -1.39
CA LEU A 71 9.66 -10.79 -1.82
C LEU A 71 8.84 -9.54 -1.46
N LEU A 72 7.56 -9.71 -1.11
CA LEU A 72 6.69 -8.59 -0.79
C LEU A 72 7.18 -7.78 0.43
N PRO A 73 7.58 -8.41 1.56
CA PRO A 73 8.14 -7.67 2.70
C PRO A 73 9.37 -6.83 2.33
N ASP A 74 10.29 -7.38 1.54
CA ASP A 74 11.50 -6.67 1.10
C ASP A 74 11.14 -5.46 0.24
N MET A 75 10.17 -5.61 -0.68
CA MET A 75 9.68 -4.51 -1.51
C MET A 75 9.02 -3.40 -0.68
N LEU A 76 8.20 -3.77 0.31
CA LEU A 76 7.56 -2.80 1.20
C LEU A 76 8.60 -2.05 2.04
N PHE A 77 9.64 -2.75 2.49
CA PHE A 77 10.75 -2.14 3.23
C PHE A 77 11.55 -1.16 2.36
N GLU A 78 11.84 -1.52 1.11
CA GLU A 78 12.54 -0.63 0.16
C GLU A 78 11.72 0.65 -0.11
N ILE A 79 10.40 0.53 -0.30
CA ILE A 79 9.51 1.69 -0.47
C ILE A 79 9.58 2.61 0.75
N GLU A 80 9.59 2.04 1.96
CA GLU A 80 9.69 2.81 3.20
C GLU A 80 11.05 3.50 3.36
N LEU A 81 12.15 2.81 3.02
CA LEU A 81 13.48 3.41 2.99
C LEU A 81 13.56 4.57 1.99
N GLN A 82 12.99 4.40 0.80
CA GLN A 82 12.95 5.47 -0.20
C GLN A 82 12.16 6.67 0.30
N LYS A 83 10.99 6.47 0.93
CA LYS A 83 10.20 7.56 1.54
C LYS A 83 10.98 8.31 2.60
N LYS A 84 11.69 7.60 3.49
CA LYS A 84 12.52 8.21 4.54
C LYS A 84 13.67 9.01 3.92
N ARG A 85 14.34 8.46 2.91
CA ARG A 85 15.38 9.16 2.16
C ARG A 85 14.84 10.42 1.48
N ASP A 86 13.69 10.34 0.81
CA ASP A 86 13.05 11.48 0.13
C ASP A 86 12.60 12.55 1.12
N PHE A 87 12.13 12.15 2.30
CA PHE A 87 11.83 13.08 3.40
C PHE A 87 13.09 13.82 3.85
N LEU A 88 14.17 13.08 4.14
CA LEU A 88 15.44 13.68 4.55
C LEU A 88 15.99 14.62 3.48
N HIS A 89 15.95 14.26 2.19
CA HIS A 89 16.42 15.13 1.11
C HIS A 89 15.63 16.45 1.02
N ARG A 90 14.34 16.42 1.35
CA ARG A 90 13.50 17.63 1.35
C ARG A 90 13.75 18.54 2.55
N TRP A 91 14.36 18.02 3.63
CA TRP A 91 14.56 18.73 4.90
C TRP A 91 16.00 18.53 5.41
N PRO A 92 17.01 19.19 4.80
CA PRO A 92 18.41 19.01 5.15
C PRO A 92 18.75 19.32 6.62
N GLU A 93 17.97 20.20 7.26
CA GLU A 93 18.12 20.55 8.68
C GLU A 93 17.87 19.33 9.58
N VAL A 94 16.91 18.47 9.21
CA VAL A 94 16.62 17.23 9.94
C VAL A 94 17.78 16.23 9.78
N GLN A 95 18.41 16.18 8.60
CA GLN A 95 19.61 15.35 8.40
C GLN A 95 20.75 15.80 9.33
N PHE A 96 20.97 17.11 9.42
CA PHE A 96 21.99 17.68 10.30
C PHE A 96 21.72 17.31 11.76
N LEU A 97 20.49 17.49 12.25
CA LEU A 97 20.12 17.13 13.63
C LEU A 97 20.35 15.64 13.92
N LEU A 98 19.97 14.75 13.00
CA LEU A 98 20.19 13.31 13.16
C LEU A 98 21.68 12.95 13.17
N SER A 99 22.49 13.54 12.31
CA SER A 99 23.94 13.28 12.25
C SER A 99 24.71 13.70 13.51
N ASN A 100 24.14 14.58 14.33
CA ASN A 100 24.73 15.01 15.59
C ASN A 100 24.24 14.19 16.81
N LEU A 101 23.22 13.34 16.65
CA LEU A 101 22.70 12.48 17.72
C LEU A 101 23.47 11.15 17.84
N ASP A 102 24.23 10.77 16.81
CA ASP A 102 25.10 9.58 16.80
C ASP A 102 26.51 9.83 17.39
N GLN A 103 26.75 11.01 17.99
CA GLN A 103 27.99 11.36 18.73
C GLN A 103 27.79 11.24 20.24
#